data_AF-A0A838P531-F1
#
_entry.id   AF-A0A838P531-F1
#
_cell.length_a   1.000
_cell.length_b   1.000
_cell.length_c   1.000
_cell.angle_alpha   90.00
_cell.angle_beta   90.00
_cell.angle_gamma   90.00
#
_symmetry.space_group_name_H-M   'P 1'
#
loop_
_entity.id
_entity.type
_entity.pdbx_description
1 polymer ?
#
loop_
_entity_poly.entity_id
_entity_poly.type
_entity_poly.pdbx_seq_one_letter_code
_entity_poly.pdbx_strand_id
1 'polypeptide(L)'
;MRISLRATCALVAVLAIASPAEAQQGRAGFAVLRFEDGGSYGQDKADFRALELGIPELLGTRLSRHPDVRVVERGPLAQAMRAHSLRPSQRVDAATASRIAKGAGARYAVTGSFADFYGKFRINARVVDAETGQILKVVSNDDPALQDRAQLSAIIESVSEKIVAAVGLPPYPAAGGHATVPADAITMYSRGLLLESQTDRSHAAEEYQRALTASPGFDAAREGLQRVR
;
A
#
# COMPACT_ATOMS: atom_id res chain seq x y z
N MET A 1 40.55 52.16 42.59
CA MET A 1 39.29 52.36 41.85
C MET A 1 38.95 51.04 41.17
N ARG A 2 37.84 50.39 41.54
CA ARG A 2 37.45 49.04 41.13
C ARG A 2 36.63 49.11 39.84
N ILE A 3 37.00 48.36 38.80
CA ILE A 3 36.18 48.17 37.60
C ILE A 3 35.86 46.67 37.50
N SER A 4 34.64 46.33 37.89
CA SER A 4 34.06 44.99 37.79
C SER A 4 33.43 44.81 36.41
N LEU A 5 34.03 43.96 35.58
CA LEU A 5 33.47 43.52 34.30
C LEU A 5 32.43 42.42 34.56
N ARG A 6 31.14 42.71 34.33
CA ARG A 6 30.08 41.70 34.33
C ARG A 6 30.05 41.03 32.95
N ALA A 7 30.49 39.78 32.88
CA ALA A 7 30.33 38.95 31.69
C ALA A 7 28.90 38.38 31.66
N THR A 8 28.08 38.88 30.74
CA THR A 8 26.73 38.38 30.48
C THR A 8 26.84 37.20 29.52
N CYS A 9 26.77 35.97 30.01
CA CYS A 9 26.63 34.77 29.16
C CYS A 9 25.23 34.74 28.56
N ALA A 10 25.11 35.03 27.27
CA ALA A 10 23.89 34.78 26.50
C ALA A 10 23.77 33.28 26.20
N LEU A 11 22.80 32.61 26.82
CA LEU A 11 22.47 31.23 26.55
C LEU A 11 21.68 31.15 25.22
N VAL A 12 22.35 30.79 24.13
CA VAL A 12 21.69 30.49 22.85
C VAL A 12 21.09 29.09 22.96
N ALA A 13 19.76 29.01 23.12
CA ALA A 13 19.03 27.76 23.03
C ALA A 13 18.95 27.32 21.56
N VAL A 14 19.76 26.33 21.18
CA VAL A 14 19.66 25.67 19.88
C VAL A 14 18.44 24.75 19.92
N LEU A 15 17.35 25.16 19.30
CA LEU A 15 16.21 24.29 18.99
C LEU A 15 16.68 23.25 17.97
N ALA A 16 16.87 22.02 18.41
CA ALA A 16 17.17 20.89 17.54
C ALA A 16 15.93 20.61 16.66
N ILE A 17 15.95 21.09 15.43
CA ILE A 17 14.95 20.73 14.42
C ILE A 17 15.35 19.33 13.93
N ALA A 18 14.67 18.29 14.39
CA ALA A 18 14.87 16.93 13.89
C ALA A 18 14.65 16.92 12.37
N SER A 19 15.60 16.37 11.62
CA SER A 19 15.51 16.34 10.17
C SER A 19 14.35 15.44 9.73
N PRO A 20 13.59 15.78 8.67
CA PRO A 20 12.51 14.92 8.17
C PRO A 20 12.98 13.50 7.82
N ALA A 21 14.27 13.34 7.51
CA ALA A 21 14.90 12.04 7.29
C ALA A 21 15.00 11.17 8.57
N GLU A 22 15.21 11.74 9.76
CA GLU A 22 15.26 10.99 11.04
C GLU A 22 13.87 10.58 11.50
N ALA A 23 12.86 11.44 11.32
CA ALA A 23 11.45 11.10 11.60
C ALA A 23 10.98 9.89 10.76
N GLN A 24 11.62 9.65 9.61
CA GLN A 24 11.30 8.55 8.70
C GLN A 24 12.07 7.25 9.01
N GLN A 25 13.15 7.31 9.81
CA GLN A 25 13.99 6.16 10.18
C GLN A 25 13.35 5.27 11.28
N GLY A 26 12.43 5.79 12.08
CA GLY A 26 11.70 5.02 13.10
C GLY A 26 10.46 4.28 12.58
N ARG A 27 10.00 4.56 11.36
CA ARG A 27 8.79 3.99 10.79
C ARG A 27 9.02 2.59 10.23
N ALA A 28 8.06 1.69 10.43
CA ALA A 28 8.04 0.37 9.82
C ALA A 28 7.90 0.51 8.29
N GLY A 29 8.94 0.13 7.55
CA GLY A 29 8.95 0.15 6.09
C GLY A 29 8.25 -1.07 5.50
N PHE A 30 7.26 -0.87 4.63
CA PHE A 30 6.51 -1.93 3.94
C PHE A 30 6.74 -1.86 2.42
N ALA A 31 7.09 -2.98 1.82
CA ALA A 31 7.02 -3.20 0.38
C ALA A 31 5.76 -4.02 0.07
N VAL A 32 4.75 -3.40 -0.53
CA VAL A 32 3.53 -4.10 -0.96
C VAL A 32 3.72 -4.56 -2.39
N LEU A 33 3.79 -5.87 -2.59
CA LEU A 33 4.02 -6.51 -3.87
C LEU A 33 2.69 -6.85 -4.55
N ARG A 34 2.76 -7.22 -5.83
CA ARG A 34 1.62 -7.68 -6.62
C ARG A 34 0.88 -8.83 -5.91
N PHE A 35 -0.44 -8.80 -5.95
CA PHE A 35 -1.28 -9.90 -5.48
C PHE A 35 -1.65 -10.81 -6.64
N GLU A 36 -1.80 -12.10 -6.35
CA GLU A 36 -2.13 -13.12 -7.35
C GLU A 36 -3.63 -13.29 -7.52
N ASP A 37 -4.05 -13.37 -8.78
CA ASP A 37 -5.40 -13.79 -9.15
C ASP A 37 -5.59 -15.30 -8.85
N GLY A 38 -6.48 -15.60 -7.90
CA GLY A 38 -6.91 -16.95 -7.53
C GLY A 38 -8.16 -17.43 -8.25
N GLY A 39 -8.71 -16.63 -9.16
CA GLY A 39 -9.88 -16.93 -9.99
C GLY A 39 -11.15 -16.18 -9.58
N SER A 40 -12.07 -16.07 -10.54
CA SER A 40 -13.41 -15.52 -10.37
C SER A 40 -14.47 -16.43 -10.97
N TYR A 41 -15.55 -16.66 -10.21
CA TYR A 41 -16.80 -17.23 -10.69
C TYR A 41 -17.89 -16.17 -10.66
N GLY A 42 -17.83 -15.19 -11.57
CA GLY A 42 -18.87 -14.17 -11.69
C GLY A 42 -18.44 -12.78 -12.16
N GLN A 43 -17.15 -12.56 -12.45
CA GLN A 43 -16.63 -11.31 -13.01
C GLN A 43 -15.74 -11.58 -14.24
N ASP A 44 -15.47 -10.53 -15.01
CA ASP A 44 -14.60 -10.60 -16.18
C ASP A 44 -13.15 -10.89 -15.76
N LYS A 45 -12.44 -11.72 -16.54
CA LYS A 45 -11.02 -12.03 -16.31
C LYS A 45 -10.13 -10.79 -16.41
N ALA A 46 -10.47 -9.83 -17.27
CA ALA A 46 -9.74 -8.59 -17.40
C ALA A 46 -9.82 -7.73 -16.13
N ASP A 47 -10.96 -7.76 -15.45
CA ASP A 47 -11.14 -7.06 -14.16
C ASP A 47 -10.28 -7.68 -13.08
N PHE A 48 -10.24 -9.01 -13.01
CA PHE A 48 -9.41 -9.72 -12.05
C PHE A 48 -7.93 -9.49 -12.28
N ARG A 49 -7.49 -9.51 -13.54
CA ARG A 49 -6.11 -9.14 -13.90
C ARG A 49 -5.77 -7.71 -13.46
N ALA A 50 -6.70 -6.78 -13.57
CA ALA A 50 -6.48 -5.41 -13.12
C ALA A 50 -6.36 -5.31 -11.59
N LEU A 51 -7.17 -6.08 -10.85
CA LEU A 51 -7.16 -6.12 -9.38
C LEU A 51 -5.82 -6.62 -8.79
N GLU A 52 -5.03 -7.39 -9.54
CA GLU A 52 -3.66 -7.76 -9.15
C GLU A 52 -2.76 -6.56 -8.85
N LEU A 53 -3.04 -5.41 -9.50
CA LEU A 53 -2.36 -4.13 -9.25
C LEU A 53 -3.17 -3.23 -8.31
N GLY A 54 -4.49 -3.19 -8.45
CA GLY A 54 -5.34 -2.29 -7.68
C GLY A 54 -5.42 -2.60 -6.19
N ILE A 55 -5.58 -3.87 -5.82
CA ILE A 55 -5.64 -4.30 -4.42
C ILE A 55 -4.36 -3.92 -3.66
N PRO A 56 -3.15 -4.30 -4.10
CA PRO A 56 -1.94 -3.94 -3.37
C PRO A 56 -1.68 -2.43 -3.34
N GLU A 57 -2.05 -1.70 -4.39
CA GLU A 57 -1.91 -0.23 -4.39
C GLU A 57 -2.80 0.40 -3.32
N LEU A 58 -4.08 0.03 -3.27
CA LEU A 58 -5.01 0.53 -2.24
C LEU A 58 -4.63 0.08 -0.84
N LEU A 59 -4.13 -1.15 -0.70
CA LEU A 59 -3.60 -1.65 0.57
C LEU A 59 -2.40 -0.80 1.02
N GLY A 60 -1.49 -0.48 0.12
CA GLY A 60 -0.38 0.46 0.35
C GLY A 60 -0.90 1.85 0.78
N THR A 61 -1.89 2.40 0.09
CA THR A 61 -2.54 3.65 0.49
C THR A 61 -3.11 3.58 1.91
N ARG A 62 -3.81 2.50 2.29
CA ARG A 62 -4.34 2.35 3.65
C ARG A 62 -3.24 2.22 4.69
N LEU A 63 -2.23 1.39 4.43
CA LEU A 63 -1.06 1.25 5.30
C LEU A 63 -0.36 2.59 5.54
N SER A 64 -0.19 3.41 4.50
CA SER A 64 0.48 4.71 4.60
C SER A 64 -0.20 5.74 5.51
N ARG A 65 -1.47 5.50 5.89
CA ARG A 65 -2.21 6.36 6.82
C ARG A 65 -1.78 6.17 8.27
N HIS A 66 -1.14 5.04 8.60
CA HIS A 66 -0.66 4.82 9.94
C HIS A 66 0.59 5.67 10.20
N PRO A 67 0.67 6.46 11.29
CA PRO A 67 1.76 7.41 11.52
C PRO A 67 3.15 6.75 11.64
N ASP A 68 3.18 5.49 12.06
CA ASP A 68 4.41 4.69 12.21
C ASP A 68 4.73 3.81 10.99
N VAL A 69 3.96 3.92 9.90
CA VAL A 69 4.17 3.14 8.68
C VAL A 69 4.77 4.01 7.59
N ARG A 70 5.71 3.44 6.85
CA ARG A 70 6.21 3.98 5.59
C ARG A 70 6.02 2.91 4.51
N VAL A 71 5.29 3.23 3.46
CA VAL A 71 5.20 2.35 2.29
C VAL A 71 6.29 2.73 1.29
N VAL A 72 6.98 1.74 0.75
CA VAL A 72 8.00 1.94 -0.27
C VAL A 72 7.36 2.34 -1.58
N GLU A 73 7.91 3.39 -2.19
CA GLU A 73 7.45 3.89 -3.48
C GLU A 73 7.72 2.90 -4.62
N ARG A 74 6.98 3.06 -5.72
CA ARG A 74 7.07 2.18 -6.90
C ARG A 74 8.46 2.15 -7.53
N GLY A 75 9.18 3.27 -7.57
CA GLY A 75 10.50 3.37 -8.21
C GLY A 75 11.55 2.45 -7.59
N PRO A 76 11.86 2.60 -6.29
CA PRO A 76 12.75 1.70 -5.55
C PRO A 76 12.31 0.24 -5.63
N LEU A 77 11.00 -0.01 -5.54
CA LEU A 77 10.45 -1.36 -5.63
C LEU A 77 10.73 -2.00 -7.01
N ALA A 78 10.49 -1.26 -8.09
CA ALA A 78 10.76 -1.71 -9.45
C ALA A 78 12.26 -1.91 -9.73
N GLN A 79 13.13 -1.12 -9.09
CA GLN A 79 14.58 -1.33 -9.15
C GLN A 79 14.99 -2.63 -8.45
N ALA A 80 14.46 -2.88 -7.26
CA ALA A 80 14.72 -4.11 -6.51
C ALA A 80 14.21 -5.37 -7.25
N MET A 81 13.02 -5.30 -7.86
CA MET A 81 12.49 -6.41 -8.68
C MET A 81 13.37 -6.72 -9.89
N ARG A 82 13.87 -5.70 -10.59
CA ARG A 82 14.79 -5.87 -11.74
C ARG A 82 16.11 -6.52 -11.34
N ALA A 83 16.65 -6.17 -10.17
CA ALA A 83 17.89 -6.76 -9.65
C ALA A 83 17.80 -8.28 -9.42
N HIS A 84 16.58 -8.81 -9.21
CA HIS A 84 16.33 -10.24 -9.05
C HIS A 84 15.79 -10.93 -10.32
N SER A 85 15.88 -10.26 -11.48
CA SER A 85 15.42 -10.77 -12.77
C SER A 85 13.95 -11.20 -12.79
N LEU A 86 13.13 -10.59 -11.93
CA LEU A 86 11.72 -10.94 -11.82
C LEU A 86 10.91 -10.20 -12.88
N ARG A 87 10.06 -10.95 -13.58
CA ARG A 87 9.05 -10.34 -14.46
C ARG A 87 7.92 -9.75 -13.60
N PRO A 88 7.29 -8.64 -14.01
CA PRO A 88 6.19 -8.02 -13.25
C PRO A 88 4.98 -8.92 -12.97
N SER A 89 4.86 -10.07 -13.65
CA SER A 89 3.77 -11.04 -13.51
C SER A 89 4.18 -12.37 -12.86
N GLN A 90 5.41 -12.48 -12.38
CA GLN A 90 5.90 -13.71 -11.79
C GLN A 90 5.43 -13.83 -10.34
N ARG A 91 4.89 -15.00 -9.97
CA ARG A 91 4.59 -15.36 -8.57
C ARG A 91 5.84 -15.19 -7.71
N VAL A 92 5.66 -14.53 -6.56
CA VAL A 92 6.75 -14.19 -5.64
C VAL A 92 6.62 -15.04 -4.38
N ASP A 93 7.56 -15.97 -4.18
CA ASP A 93 7.67 -16.72 -2.93
C ASP A 93 8.19 -15.82 -1.78
N ALA A 94 8.08 -16.29 -0.54
CA ALA A 94 8.48 -15.50 0.63
C ALA A 94 9.97 -15.11 0.60
N ALA A 95 10.85 -16.01 0.15
CA ALA A 95 12.28 -15.75 0.07
C ALA A 95 12.61 -14.67 -0.97
N THR A 96 11.88 -14.62 -2.07
CA THR A 96 12.02 -13.59 -3.09
C THR A 96 11.42 -12.27 -2.62
N ALA A 97 10.27 -12.32 -1.96
CA ALA A 97 9.61 -11.15 -1.38
C ALA A 97 10.51 -10.44 -0.37
N SER A 98 11.17 -11.18 0.53
CA SER A 98 12.09 -10.61 1.52
C SER A 98 13.29 -9.93 0.87
N ARG A 99 13.87 -10.53 -0.17
CA ARG A 99 14.98 -9.91 -0.93
C ARG A 99 14.56 -8.63 -1.63
N ILE A 100 13.38 -8.61 -2.28
CA ILE A 100 12.84 -7.39 -2.89
C ILE A 100 12.63 -6.30 -1.84
N ALA A 101 11.96 -6.63 -0.73
CA ALA A 101 11.71 -5.67 0.35
C ALA A 101 13.01 -5.10 0.91
N LYS A 102 13.99 -5.97 1.21
CA LYS A 102 15.30 -5.56 1.71
C LYS A 102 16.03 -4.65 0.73
N GLY A 103 16.05 -5.01 -0.56
CA GLY A 103 16.66 -4.19 -1.62
C GLY A 103 15.97 -2.83 -1.80
N ALA A 104 14.67 -2.76 -1.51
CA ALA A 104 13.89 -1.52 -1.58
C ALA A 104 13.85 -0.74 -0.24
N GLY A 105 14.61 -1.17 0.78
CA GLY A 105 14.67 -0.51 2.08
C GLY A 105 13.42 -0.66 2.94
N ALA A 106 12.65 -1.73 2.75
CA ALA A 106 11.53 -2.13 3.59
C ALA A 106 11.96 -3.18 4.64
N ARG A 107 11.34 -3.12 5.81
CA ARG A 107 11.46 -4.12 6.87
C ARG A 107 10.51 -5.30 6.64
N TYR A 108 9.37 -5.03 6.01
CA TYR A 108 8.34 -6.04 5.75
C TYR A 108 7.99 -6.08 4.27
N ALA A 109 7.82 -7.29 3.72
CA ALA A 109 7.13 -7.51 2.46
C ALA A 109 5.68 -7.92 2.73
N VAL A 110 4.76 -7.45 1.89
CA VAL A 110 3.38 -7.93 1.82
C VAL A 110 3.16 -8.53 0.45
N THR A 111 2.88 -9.83 0.40
CA THR A 111 2.39 -10.52 -0.80
C THR A 111 1.01 -11.08 -0.53
N GLY A 112 0.32 -11.58 -1.56
CA GLY A 112 -0.98 -12.17 -1.33
C GLY A 112 -1.65 -12.70 -2.58
N SER A 113 -2.91 -13.08 -2.40
CA SER A 113 -3.79 -13.58 -3.44
C SER A 113 -5.22 -13.17 -3.14
N PHE A 114 -6.06 -13.08 -4.15
CA PHE A 114 -7.50 -12.87 -3.98
C PHE A 114 -8.31 -13.77 -4.91
N ALA A 115 -9.56 -14.06 -4.54
CA ALA A 115 -10.48 -14.85 -5.35
C ALA A 115 -11.93 -14.42 -5.09
N ASP A 116 -12.79 -14.63 -6.09
CA ASP A 116 -14.25 -14.47 -5.97
C ASP A 116 -14.97 -15.77 -6.30
N PHE A 117 -15.81 -16.21 -5.37
CA PHE A 117 -16.69 -17.35 -5.53
C PHE A 117 -18.14 -16.87 -5.49
N TYR A 118 -18.71 -16.57 -6.65
CA TYR A 118 -20.11 -16.13 -6.80
C TYR A 118 -20.47 -14.93 -5.91
N GLY A 119 -19.58 -13.94 -5.85
CA GLY A 119 -19.74 -12.72 -5.05
C GLY A 119 -19.15 -12.81 -3.64
N LYS A 120 -18.70 -14.00 -3.20
CA LYS A 120 -17.88 -14.12 -1.98
C LYS A 120 -16.43 -13.82 -2.29
N PHE A 121 -15.97 -12.63 -1.90
CA PHE A 121 -14.63 -12.13 -2.15
C PHE A 121 -13.69 -12.44 -0.99
N ARG A 122 -12.51 -12.97 -1.30
CA ARG A 122 -11.49 -13.34 -0.33
C ARG A 122 -10.14 -12.74 -0.72
N ILE A 123 -9.50 -12.07 0.24
CA ILE A 123 -8.11 -11.61 0.14
C ILE A 123 -7.30 -12.32 1.22
N ASN A 124 -6.18 -12.91 0.83
CA ASN A 124 -5.17 -13.45 1.73
C ASN A 124 -3.88 -12.66 1.55
N ALA A 125 -3.32 -12.12 2.62
CA ALA A 125 -2.04 -11.42 2.62
C ALA A 125 -1.03 -12.13 3.54
N ARG A 126 0.21 -12.26 3.07
CA ARG A 126 1.35 -12.79 3.82
C ARG A 126 2.25 -11.63 4.20
N VAL A 127 2.48 -11.46 5.50
CA VAL A 127 3.45 -10.51 6.04
C VAL A 127 4.76 -11.24 6.24
N VAL A 128 5.79 -10.81 5.52
CA VAL A 128 7.12 -11.45 5.50
C VAL A 128 8.12 -10.47 6.10
N ASP A 129 8.92 -10.95 7.05
CA ASP A 129 10.05 -10.20 7.57
C ASP A 129 11.19 -10.20 6.54
N ALA A 130 11.63 -9.01 6.12
CA ALA A 130 12.60 -8.85 5.05
C ALA A 130 14.03 -9.27 5.47
N GLU A 131 14.33 -9.28 6.77
CA GLU A 131 15.63 -9.61 7.30
C GLU A 131 15.82 -11.14 7.38
N THR A 132 14.82 -11.84 7.90
CA THR A 132 14.85 -13.28 8.14
C THR A 132 14.23 -14.10 7.01
N GLY A 133 13.39 -13.50 6.17
CA GLY A 133 12.60 -14.20 5.16
C GLY A 133 11.43 -15.03 5.70
N GLN A 134 11.15 -14.94 7.00
CA GLN A 134 10.07 -15.70 7.63
C GLN A 134 8.71 -15.03 7.39
N ILE A 135 7.68 -15.86 7.22
CA ILE A 135 6.29 -15.39 7.23
C ILE A 135 5.90 -15.15 8.69
N LEU A 136 5.72 -13.89 9.08
CA LEU A 136 5.26 -13.51 10.42
C LEU A 136 3.81 -13.90 10.63
N LYS A 137 2.97 -13.62 9.62
CA LYS A 137 1.54 -13.90 9.67
C LYS A 137 0.94 -14.02 8.27
N VAL A 138 -0.10 -14.84 8.17
CA VAL A 138 -1.05 -14.81 7.06
C VAL A 138 -2.35 -14.25 7.60
N VAL A 139 -2.89 -13.22 6.93
CA VAL A 139 -4.12 -12.51 7.33
C VAL A 139 -5.12 -12.49 6.19
N SER A 140 -6.41 -12.42 6.52
CA SER A 140 -7.49 -12.44 5.56
C SER A 140 -8.79 -11.83 6.10
N ASN A 141 -9.77 -11.58 5.24
CA ASN A 141 -11.09 -11.04 5.62
C ASN A 141 -12.02 -12.11 6.22
N ASP A 142 -11.61 -12.72 7.33
CA ASP A 142 -12.29 -13.89 7.91
C ASP A 142 -13.63 -13.59 8.60
N ASP A 143 -13.96 -12.30 8.76
CA ASP A 143 -15.26 -11.87 9.25
C ASP A 143 -16.35 -12.26 8.22
N PRO A 144 -17.36 -13.07 8.60
CA PRO A 144 -18.48 -13.41 7.72
C PRO A 144 -19.24 -12.19 7.17
N ALA A 145 -19.23 -11.07 7.89
CA ALA A 145 -19.87 -9.82 7.47
C ALA A 145 -19.04 -9.03 6.44
N LEU A 146 -17.81 -9.46 6.14
CA LEU A 146 -16.89 -8.85 5.18
C LEU A 146 -16.49 -9.86 4.10
N GLN A 147 -17.48 -10.52 3.50
CA GLN A 147 -17.25 -11.48 2.41
C GLN A 147 -17.90 -11.05 1.09
N ASP A 148 -18.77 -10.04 1.07
CA ASP A 148 -19.40 -9.61 -0.18
C ASP A 148 -18.43 -8.77 -1.02
N ARG A 149 -18.32 -9.06 -2.32
CA ARG A 149 -17.51 -8.27 -3.26
C ARG A 149 -17.88 -6.79 -3.27
N ALA A 150 -19.14 -6.43 -3.01
CA ALA A 150 -19.58 -5.05 -2.92
C ALA A 150 -18.87 -4.30 -1.78
N GLN A 151 -18.36 -5.02 -0.78
CA GLN A 151 -17.62 -4.49 0.37
C GLN A 151 -16.10 -4.46 0.14
N LEU A 152 -15.61 -4.57 -1.10
CA LEU A 152 -14.17 -4.64 -1.40
C LEU A 152 -13.34 -3.55 -0.69
N SER A 153 -13.83 -2.31 -0.61
CA SER A 153 -13.12 -1.26 0.14
C SER A 153 -12.98 -1.56 1.63
N ALA A 154 -14.02 -2.13 2.27
CA ALA A 154 -13.99 -2.50 3.68
C ALA A 154 -13.15 -3.76 3.92
N ILE A 155 -13.16 -4.70 2.97
CA ILE A 155 -12.30 -5.88 2.96
C ILE A 155 -10.82 -5.45 2.94
N ILE A 156 -10.43 -4.52 2.06
CA ILE A 156 -9.06 -3.98 1.98
C ILE A 156 -8.68 -3.28 3.29
N GLU A 157 -9.61 -2.50 3.89
CA GLU A 157 -9.37 -1.85 5.17
C GLU A 157 -9.09 -2.87 6.29
N SER A 158 -9.95 -3.89 6.43
CA SER A 158 -9.79 -4.94 7.44
C SER A 158 -8.48 -5.71 7.26
N VAL A 159 -8.07 -5.99 6.02
CA VAL A 159 -6.77 -6.64 5.75
C VAL A 159 -5.62 -5.72 6.14
N SER A 160 -5.71 -4.42 5.87
CA SER A 160 -4.70 -3.42 6.27
C SER A 160 -4.51 -3.37 7.79
N GLU A 161 -5.61 -3.32 8.55
CA GLU A 161 -5.61 -3.36 10.02
C GLU A 161 -4.93 -4.62 10.56
N LYS A 162 -5.25 -5.77 9.97
CA LYS A 162 -4.64 -7.04 10.37
C LYS A 162 -3.14 -7.11 10.02
N ILE A 163 -2.69 -6.47 8.94
CA ILE A 163 -1.25 -6.35 8.61
C ILE A 163 -0.52 -5.50 9.65
N VAL A 164 -1.09 -4.35 10.02
CA VAL A 164 -0.52 -3.47 11.07
C VAL A 164 -0.42 -4.21 12.40
N ALA A 165 -1.49 -4.91 12.80
CA ALA A 165 -1.48 -5.73 14.01
C ALA A 165 -0.47 -6.88 13.94
N ALA A 166 -0.28 -7.50 12.77
CA ALA A 166 0.66 -8.61 12.59
C ALA A 166 2.13 -8.23 12.83
N VAL A 167 2.48 -6.94 12.70
CA VAL A 167 3.83 -6.43 12.99
C VAL A 167 3.93 -5.77 14.37
N GLY A 168 2.88 -5.88 15.20
CA GLY A 168 2.86 -5.35 16.56
C GLY A 168 2.69 -3.83 16.67
N LEU A 169 2.22 -3.17 15.61
CA LEU A 169 1.89 -1.75 15.66
C LEU A 169 0.52 -1.53 16.32
N PRO A 170 0.29 -0.38 16.97
CA PRO A 170 -1.01 -0.05 17.55
C PRO A 170 -2.09 0.03 16.45
N PRO A 171 -3.39 -0.03 16.83
CA PRO A 171 -4.47 0.25 15.89
C PRO A 171 -4.32 1.64 15.27
N TYR A 172 -4.91 1.82 14.08
CA TYR A 172 -4.98 3.15 13.47
C TYR A 172 -5.60 4.15 14.45
N PRO A 173 -5.06 5.38 14.53
CA PRO A 173 -5.75 6.46 15.22
C PRO A 173 -7.18 6.54 14.70
N ALA A 174 -8.15 6.80 15.58
CA ALA A 174 -9.54 6.99 15.18
C ALA A 174 -9.62 8.09 14.12
N ALA A 175 -9.68 7.68 12.86
CA ALA A 175 -9.78 8.60 11.74
C ALA A 175 -11.25 8.97 11.56
N GLY A 176 -11.51 10.23 11.20
CA GLY A 176 -12.83 10.62 10.72
C GLY A 176 -13.27 9.68 9.60
N GLY A 177 -14.53 9.23 9.65
CA GLY A 177 -15.05 8.20 8.74
C GLY A 177 -14.64 8.46 7.30
N HIS A 178 -13.97 7.48 6.69
CA HIS A 178 -13.54 7.60 5.30
C HIS A 178 -14.70 7.29 4.37
N ALA A 179 -14.79 8.03 3.27
CA ALA A 179 -15.74 7.71 2.22
C ALA A 179 -15.45 6.29 1.70
N THR A 180 -16.44 5.41 1.81
CA THR A 180 -16.39 4.08 1.22
C THR A 180 -16.32 4.21 -0.29
N VAL A 181 -15.30 3.59 -0.90
CA VAL A 181 -15.18 3.56 -2.35
C VAL A 181 -15.98 2.36 -2.87
N PRO A 182 -16.92 2.55 -3.82
CA PRO A 182 -17.65 1.44 -4.43
C PRO A 182 -16.71 0.44 -5.11
N ALA A 183 -17.04 -0.85 -5.09
CA ALA A 183 -16.24 -1.90 -5.71
C ALA A 183 -15.99 -1.62 -7.21
N ASP A 184 -16.99 -1.15 -7.94
CA ASP A 184 -16.86 -0.83 -9.37
C ASP A 184 -15.85 0.31 -9.62
N ALA A 185 -15.80 1.31 -8.74
CA ALA A 185 -14.82 2.39 -8.83
C ALA A 185 -13.40 1.87 -8.57
N ILE A 186 -13.24 0.92 -7.64
CA ILE A 186 -11.96 0.21 -7.42
C ILE A 186 -11.57 -0.57 -8.68
N THR A 187 -12.50 -1.27 -9.32
CA THR A 187 -12.24 -2.01 -10.57
C THR A 187 -11.80 -1.07 -11.69
N MET A 188 -12.49 0.06 -11.91
CA MET A 188 -12.10 1.07 -12.91
C MET A 188 -10.70 1.64 -12.61
N TYR A 189 -10.43 2.02 -11.36
CA TYR A 189 -9.10 2.46 -10.94
C TYR A 189 -8.03 1.41 -11.23
N SER A 190 -8.32 0.15 -10.95
CA SER A 190 -7.42 -0.98 -11.20
C SER A 190 -7.14 -1.15 -12.70
N ARG A 191 -8.15 -0.99 -13.55
CA ARG A 191 -7.99 -1.01 -15.02
C ARG A 191 -7.06 0.12 -15.47
N GLY A 192 -7.24 1.31 -14.92
CA GLY A 192 -6.35 2.45 -15.17
C GLY A 192 -4.88 2.12 -14.83
N LEU A 193 -4.62 1.51 -13.67
CA LEU A 193 -3.27 1.06 -13.30
C LEU A 193 -2.71 0.01 -14.28
N LEU A 194 -3.53 -0.92 -14.73
CA LEU A 194 -3.12 -1.94 -15.68
C LEU A 194 -2.74 -1.32 -17.04
N LEU A 195 -3.53 -0.37 -17.53
CA LEU A 195 -3.25 0.37 -18.77
C LEU A 195 -2.01 1.25 -18.64
N GLU A 196 -1.85 1.96 -17.51
CA GLU A 196 -0.65 2.72 -17.18
C GLU A 196 0.61 1.83 -17.23
N SER A 197 0.54 0.61 -16.66
CA SER A 197 1.64 -0.35 -16.69
C SER A 197 1.99 -0.85 -18.11
N GLN A 198 1.04 -0.76 -19.03
CA GLN A 198 1.19 -1.11 -20.45
C GLN A 198 1.57 0.10 -21.30
N THR A 199 1.88 1.24 -20.67
CA THR A 199 2.18 2.54 -21.32
C THR A 199 1.01 3.15 -22.10
N ASP A 200 -0.19 2.62 -21.94
CA ASP A 200 -1.42 3.14 -22.56
C ASP A 200 -2.02 4.27 -21.69
N ARG A 201 -1.38 5.43 -21.72
CA ARG A 201 -1.74 6.58 -20.88
C ARG A 201 -3.12 7.16 -21.20
N SER A 202 -3.56 7.09 -22.46
CA SER A 202 -4.85 7.64 -22.90
C SER A 202 -6.01 6.86 -22.29
N HIS A 203 -6.06 5.53 -22.50
CA HIS A 203 -7.12 4.72 -21.93
C HIS A 203 -7.01 4.61 -20.39
N ALA A 204 -5.79 4.70 -19.84
CA ALA A 204 -5.63 4.81 -18.39
C ALA A 204 -6.33 6.06 -17.83
N ALA A 205 -6.17 7.21 -18.48
CA ALA A 205 -6.83 8.45 -18.08
C ALA A 205 -8.36 8.33 -18.11
N GLU A 206 -8.91 7.66 -19.13
CA GLU A 206 -10.35 7.40 -19.23
C GLU A 206 -10.86 6.54 -18.07
N GLU A 207 -10.17 5.45 -17.72
CA GLU A 207 -10.56 4.59 -16.60
C GLU A 207 -10.47 5.31 -15.25
N TYR A 208 -9.45 6.13 -15.02
CA TYR A 208 -9.38 6.97 -13.81
C TYR A 208 -10.52 7.99 -13.75
N GLN A 209 -10.87 8.61 -14.89
CA GLN A 209 -12.00 9.53 -14.95
C GLN A 209 -13.32 8.82 -14.65
N ARG A 210 -13.53 7.60 -15.15
CA ARG A 210 -14.70 6.78 -14.83
C ARG A 210 -14.77 6.43 -13.34
N ALA A 211 -13.64 6.06 -12.72
CA ALA A 211 -13.56 5.82 -11.28
C ALA A 211 -13.96 7.07 -10.46
N LEU A 212 -13.52 8.26 -10.89
CA LEU A 212 -13.87 9.53 -10.25
C LEU A 212 -15.34 9.92 -10.47
N THR A 213 -15.94 9.56 -11.61
CA THR A 213 -17.39 9.74 -11.83
C THR A 213 -18.19 8.88 -10.86
N ALA A 214 -17.77 7.63 -10.62
CA ALA A 214 -18.41 6.73 -9.67
C ALA A 214 -18.11 7.09 -8.20
N SER A 215 -16.95 7.70 -7.93
CA SER A 215 -16.52 8.11 -6.59
C SER A 215 -15.67 9.39 -6.65
N PRO A 216 -16.28 10.59 -6.59
CA PRO A 216 -15.55 11.86 -6.71
C PRO A 216 -14.46 12.09 -5.65
N GLY A 217 -14.61 11.48 -4.47
CA GLY A 217 -13.66 11.51 -3.37
C GLY A 217 -12.54 10.48 -3.46
N PHE A 218 -12.40 9.75 -4.58
CA PHE A 218 -11.40 8.70 -4.70
C PHE A 218 -10.00 9.26 -5.03
N ASP A 219 -9.27 9.66 -3.98
CA ASP A 219 -7.97 10.33 -4.10
C ASP A 219 -6.96 9.57 -4.96
N ALA A 220 -6.85 8.25 -4.79
CA ALA A 220 -5.94 7.42 -5.57
C ALA A 220 -6.21 7.49 -7.09
N ALA A 221 -7.49 7.55 -7.50
CA ALA A 221 -7.85 7.73 -8.90
C ALA A 221 -7.51 9.14 -9.41
N ARG A 222 -7.64 10.16 -8.56
CA ARG A 222 -7.26 11.53 -8.89
C ARG A 222 -5.75 11.65 -9.12
N GLU A 223 -4.95 11.05 -8.25
CA GLU A 223 -3.50 10.97 -8.39
C GLU A 223 -3.11 10.20 -9.64
N GLY A 224 -3.75 9.05 -9.89
CA GLY A 224 -3.56 8.28 -11.12
C GLY A 224 -3.79 9.11 -12.38
N LEU A 225 -4.91 9.84 -12.42
CA LEU A 225 -5.25 10.74 -13.53
C LEU A 225 -4.20 11.84 -13.74
N GLN A 226 -3.66 12.42 -12.66
CA GLN A 226 -2.58 13.40 -12.75
C GLN A 226 -1.29 12.82 -13.33
N ARG A 227 -0.98 11.54 -13.01
CA ARG A 227 0.22 10.88 -13.53
C ARG A 227 0.16 10.56 -15.02
N VAL A 228 -1.02 10.38 -15.61
CA VAL A 228 -1.16 9.96 -17.02
C VAL A 228 -1.51 11.10 -17.98
N ARG A 229 -1.85 12.27 -17.43
CA ARG A 229 -1.90 13.53 -18.17
C ARG A 229 -0.49 14.01 -18.55
#